data_AF-A0A7M3YN84-F1
#
_entry.id   AF-A0A7M3YN84-F1
#
_cell.length_a   1.000
_cell.length_b   1.000
_cell.length_c   1.000
_cell.angle_alpha   90.00
_cell.angle_beta   90.00
_cell.angle_gamma   90.00
#
_symmetry.space_group_name_H-M   'P 1'
#
loop_
_entity.id
_entity.type
_entity.pdbx_description
1 polymer ?
#
loop_
_entity_poly.entity_id
_entity_poly.type
_entity_poly.pdbx_seq_one_letter_code
_entity_poly.pdbx_strand_id
1 'polypeptide(L)' 'RAVRSMDGMSARYSEIPHSILQKISTRITNTVKGAVNRVVYDITHKPPGTIEWE' A
#
# COMPACT_ATOMS: atom_id res chain seq x y z
N ARG A 1 0.28 -2.94 0.55
CA ARG A 1 1.31 -2.30 1.41
C ARG A 1 2.66 -2.30 0.66
N ALA A 2 3.45 -1.23 0.72
CA ALA A 2 4.81 -1.23 0.17
C ALA A 2 5.70 -0.26 0.97
N VAL A 3 6.94 -0.66 1.28
CA VAL A 3 7.84 0.09 2.16
C VAL A 3 9.25 0.16 1.58
N ARG A 4 9.98 1.22 1.93
CA ARG A 4 11.42 1.36 1.72
C ARG A 4 12.10 1.21 3.08
N SER A 5 12.80 0.10 3.26
CA SER A 5 13.59 -0.15 4.47
C SER A 5 14.78 0.81 4.52
N MET A 6 15.03 1.43 5.68
CA MET A 6 16.22 2.27 5.90
C MET A 6 17.26 1.49 6.68
N ASP A 7 16.81 0.76 7.71
CA ASP A 7 17.55 -0.22 8.47
C ASP A 7 16.56 -1.32 8.90
N GLY A 8 17.03 -2.45 9.46
CA GLY A 8 16.15 -3.55 9.88
C GLY A 8 15.07 -3.15 10.93
N MET A 9 15.15 -1.93 11.45
CA MET A 9 14.31 -1.41 12.53
C MET A 9 13.32 -0.32 12.08
N SER A 10 13.55 0.34 10.94
CA SER A 10 12.75 1.47 10.45
C SER A 10 12.45 1.38 8.94
N ALA A 11 11.26 1.84 8.57
CA ALA A 11 10.83 1.85 7.18
C ALA A 11 9.88 3.01 6.89
N ARG A 12 10.04 3.62 5.72
CA ARG A 12 9.06 4.57 5.18
C ARG A 12 8.08 3.83 4.26
N TYR A 13 6.85 4.30 4.16
CA TYR A 13 5.99 3.81 3.07
C TYR A 13 6.59 4.28 1.74
N SER A 14 6.34 3.54 0.67
CA SER A 14 6.86 3.92 -0.65
C SER A 14 5.97 5.00 -1.28
N GLU A 15 6.55 6.13 -1.66
CA GLU A 15 5.84 7.18 -2.38
C GLU A 15 5.60 6.78 -3.85
N ILE A 16 4.64 5.90 -4.06
CA ILE A 16 4.24 5.45 -5.39
C ILE A 16 3.43 6.56 -6.06
N PRO A 17 3.73 6.96 -7.31
CA PRO A 17 2.97 8.00 -8.00
C PRO A 17 1.47 7.68 -8.04
N HIS A 18 0.64 8.70 -7.78
CA HIS A 18 -0.81 8.55 -7.75
C HIS A 18 -1.40 7.94 -9.03
N SER A 19 -0.81 8.24 -10.20
CA SER A 19 -1.23 7.65 -11.47
C SER A 19 -1.06 6.13 -11.53
N ILE A 20 -0.05 5.58 -10.84
CA ILE A 20 0.17 4.13 -10.72
C ILE A 20 -0.82 3.54 -9.73
N LEU A 21 -1.02 4.19 -8.57
CA LEU A 21 -2.00 3.75 -7.57
C LEU A 21 -3.43 3.71 -8.14
N GLN A 22 -3.80 4.71 -8.95
CA GLN A 22 -5.08 4.75 -9.66
C GLN A 22 -5.21 3.57 -10.63
N LYS A 23 -4.20 3.30 -11.46
CA LYS A 23 -4.20 2.14 -12.38
C LYS A 23 -4.37 0.81 -11.64
N ILE A 24 -3.67 0.64 -10.51
CA ILE A 24 -3.77 -0.56 -9.67
C ILE A 24 -5.19 -0.69 -9.10
N SER A 25 -5.72 0.40 -8.52
CA SER A 25 -7.06 0.43 -7.94
C SER A 25 -8.13 0.05 -8.96
N THR A 26 -8.14 0.71 -10.12
CA THR A 26 -9.09 0.42 -11.21
C THR A 26 -8.95 -1.00 -11.74
N ARG A 27 -7.72 -1.52 -11.85
CA ARG A 27 -7.52 -2.90 -12.31
C ARG A 27 -8.12 -3.89 -11.30
N ILE A 28 -7.77 -3.78 -10.02
CA ILE A 28 -8.22 -4.72 -8.98
C ILE A 28 -9.74 -4.76 -8.88
N THR A 29 -10.41 -3.60 -8.77
CA THR A 29 -11.87 -3.57 -8.62
C THR A 29 -12.60 -4.09 -9.86
N ASN A 30 -12.03 -3.93 -11.06
CA ASN A 30 -12.61 -4.46 -12.30
C ASN A 30 -12.32 -5.94 -12.52
N THR A 31 -11.18 -6.47 -12.09
CA THR A 31 -10.81 -7.89 -12.28
C THR A 31 -11.34 -8.79 -11.17
N VAL A 32 -11.43 -8.27 -9.95
CA VAL A 32 -11.86 -9.02 -8.75
C VAL A 32 -13.30 -8.65 -8.41
N LYS A 33 -14.19 -8.78 -9.40
CA LYS A 33 -15.61 -8.37 -9.29
C LYS A 33 -16.31 -9.15 -8.17
N GLY A 34 -17.12 -8.46 -7.38
CA GLY A 34 -17.93 -9.04 -6.30
C GLY A 34 -17.17 -9.33 -5.01
N ALA A 35 -15.84 -9.47 -5.04
CA ALA A 35 -15.02 -9.71 -3.85
C ALA A 35 -14.28 -8.45 -3.36
N VAL A 36 -13.90 -7.53 -4.25
CA VAL A 36 -13.20 -6.29 -3.86
C VAL A 36 -13.85 -5.07 -4.53
N ASN A 37 -14.34 -4.13 -3.71
CA ASN A 37 -14.93 -2.87 -4.16
C ASN A 37 -14.15 -1.62 -3.71
N ARG A 38 -13.09 -1.80 -2.90
CA ARG A 38 -12.27 -0.71 -2.37
C ARG A 38 -10.81 -1.17 -2.25
N VAL A 39 -9.91 -0.29 -2.64
CA VAL A 39 -8.47 -0.47 -2.50
C VAL A 39 -7.93 0.75 -1.76
N VAL A 40 -7.17 0.52 -0.69
CA VAL A 40 -6.46 1.55 0.08
C VAL A 40 -4.96 1.31 0.00
N TYR A 41 -4.18 2.39 0.09
CA TYR A 41 -2.72 2.31 0.20
C TYR A 41 -2.30 2.84 1.57
N ASP A 42 -1.64 1.99 2.35
CA ASP A 42 -1.19 2.33 3.70
C ASP A 42 0.05 3.21 3.68
N ILE A 43 -0.11 4.44 4.18
CA ILE A 43 0.89 5.51 4.23
C ILE A 43 1.56 5.65 5.61
N THR A 44 1.45 4.65 6.48
CA THR A 44 2.02 4.68 7.83
C THR A 44 3.50 4.29 7.81
N HIS A 45 4.37 5.05 8.47
CA HIS A 45 5.78 4.71 8.66
C HIS A 45 5.98 3.68 9.80
N LYS A 46 7.11 2.98 9.78
CA LYS A 46 7.65 2.21 10.92
C LYS A 46 8.83 2.98 11.50
N PRO A 47 8.76 3.52 12.73
CA PRO A 47 7.58 3.72 13.60
C PRO A 47 6.63 4.83 13.08
N PRO A 48 5.37 4.97 13.58
CA PRO A 48 4.79 4.27 14.74
C PRO A 48 4.12 2.93 14.43
N GLY A 49 3.87 2.62 13.16
CA GLY A 49 3.24 1.35 12.76
C GLY A 49 4.24 0.21 12.58
N THR A 50 3.70 -0.99 12.39
CA THR A 50 4.44 -2.16 11.90
C THR A 50 4.42 -2.21 10.37
N ILE A 51 5.25 -3.08 9.76
CA ILE A 51 5.20 -3.30 8.30
C ILE A 51 3.94 -4.09 7.95
N GLU A 52 3.72 -5.19 8.66
CA GLU A 52 2.52 -6.02 8.58
C GLU A 52 1.37 -5.42 9.40
N TRP A 53 0.15 -5.88 9.11
CA TRP A 53 -1.08 -5.39 9.75
C TRP A 53 -1.46 -6.16 11.02
N GLU A 54 -0.78 -7.26 11.34
CA GLU A 54 -0.99 -8.12 12.52
C GLU A 54 0.36 -8.58 13.08
#